data_AF-A0A640KDS7-F1
#
_entry.id   AF-A0A640KDS7-F1
#
_cell.length_a   1.000
_cell.length_b   1.000
_cell.length_c   1.000
_cell.angle_alpha   90.00
_cell.angle_beta   90.00
_cell.angle_gamma   90.00
#
_symmetry.space_group_name_H-M   'P 1'
#
loop_
_entity.id
_entity.type
_entity.pdbx_description
1 polymer ?
#
loop_
_entity_poly.entity_id
_entity_poly.type
_entity_poly.pdbx_seq_one_letter_code
_entity_poly.pdbx_strand_id
1 'polypeptide(L)'
;MPGKMAAADFEFGPQIGTGAFSKVVVGLYKPTGVRYAVKFISKRSILDAPTDEERTRMAEVARRETRMLLICDHPNIVKFHASMQTTEDLLYVTELCEGGELLKHIERWGHIPLEAARHAIAELFSAVFYLHHGEKKCSASPSGPVRKTLTVIHRDIKPENVMLSADKHLRLIDFGTAVVCQSANDKAAGEETDSGRAKTFCGTTYYMSPELLESSYTCCASDYWGCGCVLYLMLVGQRPFDAPTQYLLIKTILEKEPEFPDDIDPDARDLIRKLLVKDPKARIGMKEVKCHPFLASVNLSTVANQNVADFWLRETPWIDEAGISACMTCQRPFGILRSKGLCRSCGRITCNSCVANLRIIPGARWKAPQNVCTLCAGSLNGAPVS
;
A
#
# COMPACT_ATOMS: atom_id res chain seq x y z
N MET A 1 -19.85 -7.23 -24.54
CA MET A 1 -18.65 -6.72 -23.85
C MET A 1 -18.97 -5.31 -23.37
N PRO A 2 -18.72 -4.92 -22.12
CA PRO A 2 -18.87 -3.51 -21.76
C PRO A 2 -17.97 -2.69 -22.70
N GLY A 3 -18.51 -1.62 -23.26
CA GLY A 3 -17.83 -0.76 -24.22
C GLY A 3 -16.58 -0.10 -23.62
N LYS A 4 -15.78 0.56 -24.47
CA LYS A 4 -14.67 1.39 -24.02
C LYS A 4 -15.21 2.46 -23.05
N MET A 5 -14.69 2.50 -21.83
CA MET A 5 -15.12 3.48 -20.83
C MET A 5 -14.87 4.91 -21.34
N ALA A 6 -15.87 5.78 -21.21
CA ALA A 6 -15.76 7.20 -21.52
C ALA A 6 -16.01 8.06 -20.27
N ALA A 7 -15.43 9.27 -20.24
CA ALA A 7 -15.58 10.16 -19.08
C ALA A 7 -17.04 10.52 -18.79
N ALA A 8 -17.89 10.62 -19.81
CA ALA A 8 -19.32 10.88 -19.68
C ALA A 8 -20.11 9.73 -19.01
N ASP A 9 -19.53 8.54 -18.93
CA ASP A 9 -20.15 7.37 -18.29
C ASP A 9 -19.95 7.35 -16.77
N PHE A 10 -19.20 8.31 -16.22
CA PHE A 10 -18.92 8.39 -14.79
C PHE A 10 -19.73 9.48 -14.11
N GLU A 11 -20.09 9.21 -12.86
CA GLU A 11 -20.43 10.23 -11.87
C GLU A 11 -19.25 10.37 -10.91
N PHE A 12 -18.64 11.57 -10.87
CA PHE A 12 -17.47 11.84 -10.04
C PHE A 12 -17.91 12.34 -8.66
N GLY A 13 -17.48 11.62 -7.63
CA GLY A 13 -17.75 11.91 -6.23
C GLY A 13 -16.60 12.63 -5.53
N PRO A 14 -16.45 12.43 -4.21
CA PRO A 14 -15.46 13.12 -3.40
C PRO A 14 -14.01 12.85 -3.83
N GLN A 15 -13.15 13.83 -3.56
CA GLN A 15 -11.71 13.70 -3.70
C GLN A 15 -11.13 12.84 -2.57
N ILE A 16 -10.30 11.87 -2.95
CA ILE A 16 -9.67 10.91 -2.04
C ILE A 16 -8.14 11.03 -2.01
N GLY A 17 -7.55 11.75 -2.97
CA GLY A 17 -6.11 11.98 -3.01
C GLY A 17 -5.75 13.25 -3.79
N THR A 18 -4.59 13.80 -3.47
CA THR A 18 -4.02 14.99 -4.11
C THR A 18 -2.56 14.73 -4.42
N GLY A 19 -2.15 14.99 -5.66
CA GLY A 19 -0.75 15.07 -6.06
C GLY A 19 -0.40 16.48 -6.51
N ALA A 20 0.86 16.73 -6.84
CA ALA A 20 1.34 18.06 -7.23
C ALA A 20 0.59 18.68 -8.42
N PHE A 21 0.14 17.85 -9.37
CA PHE A 21 -0.59 18.24 -10.59
C PHE A 21 -1.74 17.29 -10.91
N SER A 22 -2.15 16.50 -9.93
CA SER A 22 -3.23 15.53 -10.09
C SER A 22 -4.15 15.52 -8.87
N LYS A 23 -5.39 15.10 -9.09
CA LYS A 23 -6.31 14.77 -8.01
C LYS A 23 -6.91 13.40 -8.28
N VAL A 24 -7.16 12.65 -7.22
CA VAL A 24 -7.82 11.35 -7.31
C VAL A 24 -9.21 11.50 -6.70
N VAL A 25 -10.24 11.11 -7.43
CA VAL A 25 -11.64 11.14 -6.97
C VAL A 25 -12.26 9.75 -7.07
N VAL A 26 -13.31 9.51 -6.30
CA VAL A 26 -14.17 8.34 -6.52
C VAL A 26 -14.98 8.56 -7.79
N GLY A 27 -14.98 7.61 -8.72
CA GLY A 27 -15.83 7.63 -9.92
C GLY A 27 -16.79 6.44 -9.92
N LEU A 28 -18.10 6.69 -9.95
CA LEU A 28 -19.12 5.68 -10.16
C LEU A 28 -19.33 5.46 -11.66
N TYR A 29 -18.98 4.29 -12.18
CA TYR A 29 -19.25 3.94 -13.57
C TYR A 29 -20.73 3.55 -13.73
N LYS A 30 -21.54 4.47 -14.28
CA LYS A 30 -23.00 4.35 -14.35
C LYS A 30 -23.50 3.04 -14.98
N PRO A 31 -22.87 2.50 -16.05
CA PRO A 31 -23.36 1.27 -16.69
C PRO A 31 -23.32 0.02 -15.80
N THR A 32 -22.42 -0.04 -14.82
CA THR A 32 -22.28 -1.22 -13.94
C THR A 32 -22.53 -0.92 -12.47
N GLY A 33 -22.57 0.36 -12.07
CA GLY A 33 -22.64 0.77 -10.67
C GLY A 33 -21.34 0.52 -9.88
N VAL A 34 -20.24 0.15 -10.54
CA VAL A 34 -18.96 -0.10 -9.89
C VAL A 34 -18.23 1.21 -9.63
N ARG A 35 -17.61 1.33 -8.45
CA ARG A 35 -16.78 2.48 -8.08
C ARG A 35 -15.32 2.23 -8.42
N TYR A 36 -14.66 3.30 -8.85
CA TYR A 36 -13.25 3.32 -9.25
C TYR A 36 -12.54 4.50 -8.58
N ALA A 37 -11.21 4.41 -8.50
CA ALA A 37 -10.38 5.59 -8.28
C ALA A 37 -10.04 6.19 -9.65
N VAL A 38 -10.34 7.48 -9.83
CA VAL A 38 -10.09 8.21 -11.07
C VAL A 38 -9.09 9.32 -10.80
N LYS A 39 -7.87 9.17 -11.33
CA LYS A 39 -6.81 10.17 -11.26
C LYS A 39 -6.96 11.14 -12.43
N PHE A 40 -7.24 12.40 -12.12
CA PHE A 40 -7.26 13.51 -13.05
C PHE A 40 -5.88 14.15 -13.10
N ILE A 41 -5.32 14.30 -14.28
CA ILE A 41 -4.05 14.97 -14.54
C ILE A 41 -4.34 16.14 -15.47
N SER A 42 -4.15 17.36 -14.97
CA SER A 42 -4.43 18.59 -15.71
C SER A 42 -3.46 18.76 -16.87
N LYS A 43 -3.99 18.80 -18.11
CA LYS A 43 -3.20 19.12 -19.31
C LYS A 43 -2.65 20.53 -19.22
N ARG A 44 -3.42 21.47 -18.67
CA ARG A 44 -2.98 22.84 -18.46
C ARG A 44 -1.81 22.92 -17.48
N SER A 45 -1.81 22.17 -16.40
CA SER A 45 -0.67 22.15 -15.46
C SER A 45 0.60 21.61 -16.10
N ILE A 46 0.51 20.70 -17.07
CA ILE A 46 1.65 20.27 -17.89
C ILE A 46 2.10 21.39 -18.82
N LEU A 47 1.15 22.11 -19.45
CA LEU A 47 1.44 23.18 -20.41
C LEU A 47 1.96 24.49 -19.76
N ASP A 48 1.54 24.77 -18.54
CA ASP A 48 1.93 25.94 -17.74
C ASP A 48 3.25 25.68 -16.98
N ALA A 49 3.92 24.57 -17.25
CA ALA A 49 5.25 24.29 -16.71
C ALA A 49 6.23 25.43 -17.08
N PRO A 50 7.03 25.95 -16.13
CA PRO A 50 7.92 27.09 -16.32
C PRO A 50 8.90 26.94 -17.48
N THR A 51 9.31 25.71 -17.80
CA THR A 51 10.26 25.40 -18.87
C THR A 51 9.76 24.25 -19.74
N ASP A 52 10.23 24.18 -20.99
CA ASP A 52 9.92 23.07 -21.90
C ASP A 52 10.51 21.73 -21.42
N GLU A 53 11.59 21.77 -20.65
CA GLU A 53 12.15 20.60 -19.97
C GLU A 53 11.18 20.07 -18.90
N GLU A 54 10.63 20.94 -18.05
CA GLU A 54 9.63 20.53 -17.04
C GLU A 54 8.34 20.03 -17.70
N ARG A 55 7.89 20.68 -18.78
CA ARG A 55 6.74 20.24 -19.60
C ARG A 55 6.92 18.82 -20.13
N THR A 56 8.07 18.55 -20.74
CA THR A 56 8.40 17.24 -21.33
C THR A 56 8.49 16.16 -20.25
N ARG A 57 9.17 16.46 -19.14
CA ARG A 57 9.30 15.57 -17.98
C ARG A 57 7.93 15.20 -17.40
N MET A 58 7.04 16.18 -17.20
CA MET A 58 5.71 15.93 -16.66
C MET A 58 4.88 15.04 -17.60
N ALA A 59 4.94 15.26 -18.91
CA ALA A 59 4.26 14.42 -19.89
C ALA A 59 4.82 12.99 -19.90
N GLU A 60 6.13 12.82 -19.74
CA GLU A 60 6.80 11.52 -19.69
C GLU A 60 6.41 10.72 -18.44
N VAL A 61 6.40 11.36 -17.26
CA VAL A 61 5.97 10.72 -15.99
C VAL A 61 4.55 10.17 -16.11
N ALA A 62 3.61 10.95 -16.66
CA ALA A 62 2.22 10.52 -16.82
C ALA A 62 2.09 9.31 -17.79
N ARG A 63 2.83 9.34 -18.91
CA ARG A 63 2.87 8.23 -19.87
C ARG A 63 3.50 6.98 -19.27
N ARG A 64 4.53 7.15 -18.44
CA ARG A 64 5.28 6.07 -17.78
C ARG A 64 4.42 5.32 -16.77
N GLU A 65 3.73 6.02 -15.88
CA GLU A 65 2.81 5.41 -14.90
C GLU A 65 1.78 4.52 -15.61
N THR A 66 1.14 5.07 -16.66
CA THR A 66 0.16 4.33 -17.47
C THR A 66 0.80 3.11 -18.15
N ARG A 67 1.99 3.26 -18.73
CA ARG A 67 2.69 2.18 -19.40
C ARG A 67 3.03 1.05 -18.43
N MET A 68 3.50 1.36 -17.23
CA MET A 68 3.85 0.35 -16.21
C MET A 68 2.60 -0.40 -15.74
N LEU A 69 1.51 0.32 -15.48
CA LEU A 69 0.25 -0.30 -15.06
C LEU A 69 -0.39 -1.17 -16.15
N LEU A 70 -0.21 -0.83 -17.44
CA LEU A 70 -0.72 -1.63 -18.56
C LEU A 70 0.01 -2.96 -18.76
N ILE A 71 1.32 -3.00 -18.44
CA ILE A 71 2.13 -4.22 -18.60
C ILE A 71 2.05 -5.15 -17.40
N CYS A 72 1.71 -4.62 -16.22
CA CYS A 72 1.60 -5.38 -14.98
C CYS A 72 0.21 -5.99 -14.79
N ASP A 73 0.15 -7.22 -14.30
CA ASP A 73 -1.07 -7.94 -13.98
C ASP A 73 -0.80 -8.89 -12.80
N HIS A 74 -1.07 -8.41 -11.59
CA HIS A 74 -0.76 -9.11 -10.35
C HIS A 74 -1.78 -8.75 -9.26
N PRO A 75 -2.25 -9.69 -8.42
CA PRO A 75 -3.28 -9.43 -7.42
C PRO A 75 -2.90 -8.38 -6.37
N ASN A 76 -1.61 -8.24 -6.06
CA ASN A 76 -1.12 -7.26 -5.09
C ASN A 76 -0.61 -5.95 -5.74
N ILE A 77 -0.92 -5.71 -7.02
CA ILE A 77 -0.68 -4.44 -7.72
C ILE A 77 -2.05 -3.87 -8.10
N VAL A 78 -2.22 -2.56 -7.93
CA VAL A 78 -3.48 -1.91 -8.28
C VAL A 78 -3.85 -2.15 -9.74
N LYS A 79 -5.08 -2.62 -9.96
CA LYS A 79 -5.58 -2.92 -11.29
C LYS A 79 -5.91 -1.64 -12.05
N PHE A 80 -5.29 -1.47 -13.21
CA PHE A 80 -5.63 -0.43 -14.16
C PHE A 80 -6.73 -0.90 -15.12
N HIS A 81 -7.76 -0.08 -15.29
CA HIS A 81 -8.94 -0.41 -16.09
C HIS A 81 -9.00 0.36 -17.41
N ALA A 82 -8.72 1.67 -17.39
CA ALA A 82 -8.82 2.49 -18.58
C ALA A 82 -8.02 3.79 -18.44
N SER A 83 -7.59 4.34 -19.58
CA SER A 83 -7.25 5.75 -19.71
C SER A 83 -8.23 6.45 -20.64
N MET A 84 -8.54 7.69 -20.30
CA MET A 84 -9.44 8.56 -21.04
C MET A 84 -8.83 9.96 -21.10
N GLN A 85 -9.40 10.82 -21.94
CA GLN A 85 -9.05 12.23 -21.96
C GLN A 85 -10.29 13.09 -22.15
N THR A 86 -10.30 14.25 -21.50
CA THR A 86 -11.22 15.34 -21.76
C THR A 86 -10.47 16.46 -22.50
N THR A 87 -11.09 17.62 -22.70
CA THR A 87 -10.37 18.79 -23.22
C THR A 87 -9.28 19.24 -22.26
N GLU A 88 -9.56 19.23 -20.95
CA GLU A 88 -8.67 19.78 -19.92
C GLU A 88 -7.77 18.74 -19.23
N ASP A 89 -8.15 17.46 -19.21
CA ASP A 89 -7.52 16.46 -18.35
C ASP A 89 -7.21 15.14 -19.07
N LEU A 90 -6.19 14.44 -18.57
CA LEU A 90 -6.03 12.99 -18.73
C LEU A 90 -6.64 12.29 -17.50
N LEU A 91 -7.41 11.23 -17.72
CA LEU A 91 -8.07 10.47 -16.66
C LEU A 91 -7.55 9.03 -16.65
N TYR A 92 -7.05 8.57 -15.51
CA TYR A 92 -6.64 7.17 -15.30
C TYR A 92 -7.60 6.51 -14.32
N VAL A 93 -8.17 5.37 -14.74
CA VAL A 93 -9.16 4.61 -13.98
C VAL A 93 -8.49 3.37 -13.42
N THR A 94 -8.45 3.26 -12.10
CA THR A 94 -7.97 2.08 -11.38
C THR A 94 -9.05 1.52 -10.45
N GLU A 95 -8.86 0.30 -9.96
CA GLU A 95 -9.68 -0.21 -8.87
C GLU A 95 -9.64 0.76 -7.67
N LEU A 96 -10.77 0.84 -6.96
CA LEU A 96 -10.84 1.62 -5.73
C LEU A 96 -10.39 0.76 -4.54
N CYS A 97 -9.32 1.17 -3.88
CA CYS A 97 -8.84 0.53 -2.67
C CYS A 97 -9.64 1.03 -1.45
N GLU A 98 -10.82 0.44 -1.22
CA GLU A 98 -11.77 0.87 -0.16
C GLU A 98 -11.22 0.71 1.26
N GLY A 99 -10.19 -0.11 1.46
CA GLY A 99 -9.51 -0.26 2.75
C GLY A 99 -8.62 0.93 3.11
N GLY A 100 -8.33 1.83 2.16
CA GLY A 100 -7.55 3.05 2.38
C GLY A 100 -6.03 2.82 2.44
N GLU A 101 -5.29 3.88 2.77
CA GLU A 101 -3.82 3.88 2.87
C GLU A 101 -3.33 3.12 4.11
N LEU A 102 -2.30 2.28 3.95
CA LEU A 102 -1.66 1.57 5.05
C LEU A 102 -1.13 2.54 6.12
N LEU A 103 -0.51 3.65 5.71
CA LEU A 103 0.04 4.64 6.62
C LEU A 103 -1.01 5.17 7.60
N LYS A 104 -2.22 5.47 7.12
CA LYS A 104 -3.33 5.96 7.98
C LYS A 104 -3.76 4.91 9.02
N HIS A 105 -3.62 3.62 8.73
CA HIS A 105 -3.86 2.58 9.72
C HIS A 105 -2.77 2.57 10.79
N ILE A 106 -1.50 2.68 10.38
CA ILE A 106 -0.37 2.76 11.31
C ILE A 106 -0.52 4.00 12.22
N GLU A 107 -0.71 5.18 11.65
CA GLU A 107 -0.88 6.43 12.40
C GLU A 107 -2.04 6.36 13.41
N ARG A 108 -3.15 5.74 13.02
CA ARG A 108 -4.32 5.58 13.89
C ARG A 108 -4.07 4.55 15.01
N TRP A 109 -3.31 3.50 14.74
CA TRP A 109 -3.20 2.34 15.63
C TRP A 109 -1.92 2.29 16.44
N GLY A 110 -0.95 3.14 16.12
CA GLY A 110 0.44 3.01 16.56
C GLY A 110 1.15 1.96 15.73
N HIS A 111 0.71 0.71 15.78
CA HIS A 111 1.27 -0.41 15.02
C HIS A 111 0.17 -1.33 14.48
N ILE A 112 0.52 -2.14 13.49
CA ILE A 112 -0.31 -3.17 12.89
C ILE A 112 -0.11 -4.49 13.64
N PRO A 113 -1.18 -5.28 13.90
CA PRO A 113 -1.05 -6.60 14.50
C PRO A 113 -0.05 -7.49 13.75
N LEU A 114 0.74 -8.28 14.47
CA LEU A 114 1.84 -9.08 13.92
C LEU A 114 1.40 -9.98 12.74
N GLU A 115 0.27 -10.69 12.87
CA GLU A 115 -0.24 -11.54 11.80
C GLU A 115 -0.68 -10.73 10.56
N ALA A 116 -1.31 -9.58 10.75
CA ALA A 116 -1.65 -8.69 9.63
C ALA A 116 -0.38 -8.16 8.95
N ALA A 117 0.62 -7.73 9.72
CA ALA A 117 1.89 -7.25 9.18
C ALA A 117 2.64 -8.36 8.41
N ARG A 118 2.60 -9.60 8.90
CA ARG A 118 3.20 -10.77 8.23
C ARG A 118 2.55 -11.06 6.88
N HIS A 119 1.22 -11.05 6.80
CA HIS A 119 0.52 -11.28 5.53
C HIS A 119 0.67 -10.08 4.59
N ALA A 120 0.56 -8.85 5.10
CA ALA A 120 0.75 -7.64 4.30
C ALA A 120 2.15 -7.59 3.69
N ILE A 121 3.22 -7.86 4.45
CA ILE A 121 4.57 -7.87 3.88
C ILE A 121 4.77 -9.01 2.88
N ALA A 122 4.14 -10.18 3.10
CA ALA A 122 4.17 -11.27 2.15
C ALA A 122 3.51 -10.89 0.82
N GLU A 123 2.38 -10.17 0.87
CA GLU A 123 1.71 -9.62 -0.32
C GLU A 123 2.55 -8.56 -1.03
N LEU A 124 3.20 -7.68 -0.27
CA LEU A 124 4.13 -6.70 -0.85
C LEU A 124 5.32 -7.40 -1.53
N PHE A 125 5.92 -8.41 -0.91
CA PHE A 125 6.96 -9.22 -1.54
C PHE A 125 6.45 -9.93 -2.79
N SER A 126 5.22 -10.45 -2.78
CA SER A 126 4.60 -11.06 -3.95
C SER A 126 4.55 -10.08 -5.13
N ALA A 127 4.08 -8.84 -4.89
CA ALA A 127 4.10 -7.78 -5.89
C ALA A 127 5.51 -7.44 -6.37
N VAL A 128 6.47 -7.24 -5.46
CA VAL A 128 7.85 -6.85 -5.79
C VAL A 128 8.57 -7.95 -6.58
N PHE A 129 8.42 -9.21 -6.19
CA PHE A 129 8.99 -10.33 -6.94
C PHE A 129 8.38 -10.46 -8.33
N TYR A 130 7.07 -10.21 -8.46
CA TYR A 130 6.45 -10.11 -9.77
C TYR A 130 7.06 -8.96 -10.59
N LEU A 131 7.29 -7.79 -10.01
CA LEU A 131 7.92 -6.66 -10.69
C LEU A 131 9.35 -7.00 -11.16
N HIS A 132 10.17 -7.63 -10.34
CA HIS A 132 11.55 -7.94 -10.68
C HIS A 132 11.69 -9.14 -11.63
N HIS A 133 10.87 -10.17 -11.45
CA HIS A 133 11.10 -11.48 -12.06
C HIS A 133 9.90 -12.07 -12.81
N GLY A 134 8.72 -11.49 -12.63
CA GLY A 134 7.48 -11.98 -13.25
C GLY A 134 7.36 -11.63 -14.73
N GLU A 135 6.61 -12.47 -15.44
CA GLU A 135 6.21 -12.23 -16.82
C GLU A 135 5.22 -11.06 -16.90
N LYS A 136 5.51 -10.10 -17.77
CA LYS A 136 4.68 -8.92 -18.02
C LYS A 136 4.11 -8.95 -19.42
N LYS A 137 2.97 -8.30 -19.60
CA LYS A 137 2.33 -8.14 -20.91
C LYS A 137 3.20 -7.21 -21.75
N CYS A 138 3.71 -7.67 -22.87
CA CYS A 138 4.36 -6.82 -23.86
C CYS A 138 3.34 -6.41 -24.93
N SER A 139 3.66 -5.33 -25.65
CA SER A 139 2.80 -4.76 -26.70
C SER A 139 2.21 -5.82 -27.62
N ALA A 140 0.98 -5.57 -28.08
CA ALA A 140 0.23 -6.46 -28.96
C ALA A 140 1.08 -6.82 -30.18
N SER A 141 1.47 -8.10 -30.27
CA SER A 141 1.93 -8.70 -31.51
C SER A 141 0.72 -9.00 -32.38
N PRO A 142 0.83 -9.01 -33.71
CA PRO A 142 -0.22 -9.53 -34.60
C PRO A 142 -0.68 -10.95 -34.22
N SER A 143 0.17 -11.71 -33.52
CA SER A 143 -0.06 -13.07 -33.04
C SER A 143 -0.64 -13.18 -31.61
N GLY A 144 -1.05 -12.06 -30.99
CA GLY A 144 -1.63 -12.01 -29.65
C GLY A 144 -0.71 -11.38 -28.58
N PRO A 145 -1.17 -11.29 -27.33
CA PRO A 145 -0.38 -10.72 -26.24
C PRO A 145 0.83 -11.61 -25.93
N VAL A 146 2.03 -11.09 -26.17
CA VAL A 146 3.28 -11.77 -25.83
C VAL A 146 3.63 -11.46 -24.38
N ARG A 147 3.92 -12.48 -23.58
CA ARG A 147 4.48 -12.30 -22.25
C ARG A 147 6.00 -12.43 -22.29
N LYS A 148 6.70 -11.54 -21.61
CA LYS A 148 8.16 -11.62 -21.43
C LYS A 148 8.54 -11.31 -20.00
N THR A 149 9.59 -11.96 -19.53
CA THR A 149 10.26 -11.56 -18.29
C THR A 149 10.90 -10.20 -18.50
N LEU A 150 10.39 -9.19 -17.81
CA LEU A 150 10.91 -7.84 -17.79
C LEU A 150 11.16 -7.47 -16.35
N THR A 151 12.36 -6.95 -16.05
CA THR A 151 12.63 -6.43 -14.70
C THR A 151 12.04 -5.03 -14.61
N VAL A 152 11.20 -4.78 -13.61
CA VAL A 152 10.67 -3.45 -13.29
C VAL A 152 11.09 -3.10 -11.88
N ILE A 153 11.87 -2.04 -11.69
CA ILE A 153 12.23 -1.53 -10.36
C ILE A 153 11.26 -0.41 -10.02
N HIS A 154 10.58 -0.50 -8.87
CA HIS A 154 9.57 0.46 -8.47
C HIS A 154 10.17 1.81 -8.07
N ARG A 155 11.25 1.82 -7.29
CA ARG A 155 12.00 3.01 -6.82
C ARG A 155 11.27 3.93 -5.84
N ASP A 156 10.08 3.58 -5.37
CA ASP A 156 9.30 4.41 -4.43
C ASP A 156 8.39 3.55 -3.54
N ILE A 157 8.92 2.43 -3.02
CA ILE A 157 8.20 1.59 -2.07
C ILE A 157 8.22 2.28 -0.71
N LYS A 158 7.04 2.69 -0.26
CA LYS A 158 6.81 3.36 1.01
C LYS A 158 5.35 3.17 1.46
N PRO A 159 5.03 3.35 2.76
CA PRO A 159 3.68 3.13 3.30
C PRO A 159 2.57 3.94 2.60
N GLU A 160 2.89 5.12 2.08
CA GLU A 160 1.99 5.99 1.32
C GLU A 160 1.56 5.36 -0.02
N ASN A 161 2.44 4.56 -0.63
CA ASN A 161 2.19 3.88 -1.90
C ASN A 161 1.65 2.46 -1.69
N VAL A 162 1.21 2.13 -0.48
CA VAL A 162 0.60 0.86 -0.12
C VAL A 162 -0.83 1.10 0.34
N MET A 163 -1.79 0.58 -0.42
CA MET A 163 -3.21 0.66 -0.09
C MET A 163 -3.77 -0.71 0.28
N LEU A 164 -4.95 -0.72 0.89
CA LEU A 164 -5.71 -1.91 1.22
C LEU A 164 -7.01 -1.95 0.41
N SER A 165 -7.36 -3.09 -0.13
CA SER A 165 -8.68 -3.37 -0.69
C SER A 165 -9.75 -3.47 0.41
N ALA A 166 -11.01 -3.64 0.00
CA ALA A 166 -12.15 -3.73 0.92
C ALA A 166 -11.99 -4.88 1.94
N ASP A 167 -11.44 -6.01 1.50
CA ASP A 167 -11.11 -7.22 2.24
C ASP A 167 -9.68 -7.21 2.84
N LYS A 168 -9.05 -6.04 2.91
CA LYS A 168 -7.73 -5.80 3.53
C LYS A 168 -6.53 -6.49 2.88
N HIS A 169 -6.67 -6.94 1.63
CA HIS A 169 -5.50 -7.29 0.83
C HIS A 169 -4.72 -6.05 0.40
N LEU A 170 -3.40 -6.19 0.37
CA LEU A 170 -2.50 -5.13 -0.05
C LEU A 170 -2.56 -4.91 -1.57
N ARG A 171 -2.51 -3.64 -1.96
CA ARG A 171 -2.31 -3.15 -3.33
C ARG A 171 -1.15 -2.16 -3.34
N LEU A 172 -0.10 -2.49 -4.09
CA LEU A 172 0.95 -1.54 -4.42
C LEU A 172 0.44 -0.58 -5.50
N ILE A 173 0.58 0.72 -5.25
CA ILE A 173 0.14 1.81 -6.13
C ILE A 173 1.34 2.67 -6.56
N ASP A 174 1.08 3.60 -7.48
CA ASP A 174 2.00 4.64 -7.97
C ASP A 174 3.30 4.14 -8.62
N PHE A 175 3.22 3.94 -9.94
CA PHE A 175 4.36 3.54 -10.77
C PHE A 175 5.03 4.72 -11.48
N GLY A 176 4.80 5.96 -11.03
CA GLY A 176 5.32 7.17 -11.66
C GLY A 176 6.85 7.23 -11.73
N THR A 177 7.53 6.56 -10.79
CA THR A 177 9.00 6.47 -10.73
C THR A 177 9.54 5.14 -11.27
N ALA A 178 8.72 4.15 -11.61
CA ALA A 178 9.20 2.79 -11.91
C ALA A 178 9.94 2.67 -13.26
N VAL A 179 11.11 2.02 -13.31
CA VAL A 179 11.93 1.81 -14.54
C VAL A 179 11.79 0.38 -15.07
N VAL A 180 11.97 0.19 -16.38
CA VAL A 180 12.17 -1.15 -16.97
C VAL A 180 13.66 -1.37 -17.22
N CYS A 181 14.20 -2.48 -16.72
CA CYS A 181 15.58 -2.91 -16.90
C CYS A 181 15.64 -4.16 -17.79
N GLN A 182 16.78 -4.37 -18.47
CA GLN A 182 16.98 -5.55 -19.32
C GLN A 182 17.23 -6.81 -18.47
N SER A 183 17.78 -6.63 -17.27
CA SER A 183 18.07 -7.68 -16.29
C SER A 183 17.88 -7.19 -14.84
N ALA A 184 17.67 -8.12 -13.91
CA ALA A 184 17.59 -7.86 -12.48
C ALA A 184 18.92 -7.36 -11.88
N ASN A 185 20.04 -7.62 -12.59
CA ASN A 185 21.37 -7.17 -12.21
C ASN A 185 21.72 -5.78 -12.78
N ASP A 186 20.86 -5.20 -13.62
CA ASP A 186 21.11 -3.89 -14.19
C ASP A 186 20.96 -2.81 -13.12
N LYS A 187 21.88 -1.85 -13.16
CA LYS A 187 21.71 -0.60 -12.41
C LYS A 187 20.83 0.33 -13.23
N ALA A 188 19.70 0.72 -12.68
CA ALA A 188 18.97 1.86 -13.20
C ALA A 188 19.61 3.12 -12.63
N ALA A 189 20.33 3.85 -13.48
CA ALA A 189 20.66 5.24 -13.18
C ALA A 189 19.33 5.99 -12.97
N GLY A 190 19.27 6.86 -11.96
CA GLY A 190 18.30 7.94 -12.02
C GLY A 190 18.53 8.66 -13.35
N GLU A 191 17.48 8.91 -14.13
CA GLU A 191 17.59 9.88 -15.22
C GLU A 191 18.25 11.12 -14.61
N GLU A 192 19.43 11.48 -15.13
CA GLU A 192 20.23 12.61 -14.69
C GLU A 192 19.37 13.87 -14.78
N THR A 193 18.61 14.12 -13.73
CA THR A 193 18.01 15.42 -13.48
C THR A 193 18.88 16.00 -12.39
N ASP A 194 19.94 16.67 -12.81
CA ASP A 194 20.74 17.53 -11.93
C ASP A 194 19.83 18.57 -11.22
N SER A 195 18.64 18.83 -11.77
CA SER A 195 17.54 19.62 -11.19
C SER A 195 16.55 18.84 -10.30
N GLY A 196 16.60 17.51 -10.27
CA GLY A 196 15.80 16.63 -9.41
C GLY A 196 16.21 16.67 -7.94
N ARG A 197 17.43 17.10 -7.63
CA ARG A 197 17.88 17.38 -6.26
C ARG A 197 16.98 18.43 -5.57
N ALA A 198 16.45 19.42 -6.29
CA ALA A 198 15.71 20.51 -5.63
C ALA A 198 14.27 20.15 -5.20
N LYS A 199 13.56 19.25 -5.92
CA LYS A 199 12.19 18.82 -5.58
C LYS A 199 12.11 17.50 -4.80
N THR A 200 13.11 16.63 -4.91
CA THR A 200 13.16 15.34 -4.16
C THR A 200 13.70 15.52 -2.73
N PHE A 201 14.19 16.71 -2.39
CA PHE A 201 14.65 17.07 -1.04
C PHE A 201 13.51 17.41 -0.05
N CYS A 202 12.26 17.46 -0.49
CA CYS A 202 11.11 17.74 0.37
C CYS A 202 10.26 16.47 0.59
N GLY A 203 10.59 15.68 1.64
CA GLY A 203 9.62 14.80 2.30
C GLY A 203 9.82 13.28 2.23
N THR A 204 10.58 12.72 1.28
CA THR A 204 10.61 11.25 1.04
C THR A 204 11.93 10.56 1.42
N THR A 205 12.91 11.28 1.98
CA THR A 205 14.25 10.71 2.28
C THR A 205 14.20 9.52 3.25
N TYR A 206 13.18 9.45 4.12
CA TYR A 206 13.03 8.40 5.14
C TYR A 206 12.99 6.97 4.60
N TYR A 207 12.58 6.78 3.35
CA TYR A 207 12.44 5.45 2.74
C TYR A 207 13.45 5.19 1.62
N MET A 208 14.33 6.16 1.33
CA MET A 208 15.36 6.01 0.29
C MET A 208 16.44 5.03 0.74
N SER A 209 16.91 4.19 -0.18
CA SER A 209 17.99 3.25 0.09
C SER A 209 19.36 3.96 0.11
N PRO A 210 20.36 3.42 0.83
CA PRO A 210 21.70 3.99 0.90
C PRO A 210 22.34 4.25 -0.46
N GLU A 211 22.22 3.31 -1.39
CA GLU A 211 22.80 3.42 -2.73
C GLU A 211 22.18 4.53 -3.59
N LEU A 212 20.90 4.86 -3.36
CA LEU A 212 20.23 5.99 -4.00
C LEU A 212 20.77 7.32 -3.43
N LEU A 213 21.02 7.38 -2.13
CA LEU A 213 21.51 8.58 -1.45
C LEU A 213 22.97 8.88 -1.76
N GLU A 214 23.83 7.85 -1.82
CA GLU A 214 25.27 8.01 -2.06
C GLU A 214 25.62 8.15 -3.53
N SER A 215 24.96 7.39 -4.40
CA SER A 215 25.40 7.19 -5.79
C SER A 215 24.29 7.40 -6.82
N SER A 216 23.12 7.90 -6.42
CA SER A 216 22.00 8.21 -7.32
C SER A 216 21.56 7.06 -8.24
N TYR A 217 21.80 5.81 -7.85
CA TYR A 217 21.36 4.63 -8.62
C TYR A 217 20.42 3.76 -7.79
N THR A 218 19.60 2.99 -8.52
CA THR A 218 18.67 2.03 -7.93
C THR A 218 18.83 0.67 -8.58
N CYS A 219 18.45 -0.37 -7.85
CA CYS A 219 18.45 -1.76 -8.30
C CYS A 219 17.29 -2.50 -7.63
N CYS A 220 17.11 -3.79 -7.93
CA CYS A 220 16.07 -4.60 -7.28
C CYS A 220 16.19 -4.60 -5.74
N ALA A 221 17.43 -4.57 -5.22
CA ALA A 221 17.66 -4.51 -3.78
C ALA A 221 17.16 -3.20 -3.14
N SER A 222 17.05 -2.10 -3.91
CA SER A 222 16.50 -0.83 -3.42
C SER A 222 15.02 -0.96 -3.07
N ASP A 223 14.26 -1.77 -3.81
CA ASP A 223 12.86 -2.06 -3.50
C ASP A 223 12.76 -2.94 -2.23
N TYR A 224 13.70 -3.89 -2.03
CA TYR A 224 13.74 -4.69 -0.80
C TYR A 224 14.04 -3.85 0.45
N TRP A 225 14.86 -2.81 0.33
CA TRP A 225 15.04 -1.82 1.39
C TRP A 225 13.72 -1.14 1.75
N GLY A 226 12.96 -0.68 0.75
CA GLY A 226 11.63 -0.10 0.96
C GLY A 226 10.67 -1.05 1.66
N CYS A 227 10.66 -2.33 1.29
CA CYS A 227 9.91 -3.37 2.02
C CYS A 227 10.33 -3.47 3.49
N GLY A 228 11.62 -3.42 3.79
CA GLY A 228 12.15 -3.40 5.15
C GLY A 228 11.64 -2.21 5.96
N CYS A 229 11.64 -1.01 5.37
CA CYS A 229 11.10 0.18 6.02
C CYS A 229 9.58 0.09 6.28
N VAL A 230 8.81 -0.45 5.32
CA VAL A 230 7.37 -0.67 5.48
C VAL A 230 7.09 -1.68 6.60
N LEU A 231 7.80 -2.81 6.63
CA LEU A 231 7.65 -3.81 7.69
C LEU A 231 8.01 -3.26 9.07
N TYR A 232 9.12 -2.53 9.17
CA TYR A 232 9.50 -1.88 10.42
C TYR A 232 8.43 -0.91 10.90
N LEU A 233 7.92 -0.04 10.01
CA LEU A 233 6.89 0.93 10.39
C LEU A 233 5.58 0.25 10.79
N MET A 234 5.19 -0.84 10.13
CA MET A 234 4.00 -1.62 10.53
C MET A 234 4.14 -2.17 11.96
N LEU A 235 5.30 -2.69 12.34
CA LEU A 235 5.47 -3.37 13.64
C LEU A 235 5.83 -2.41 14.78
N VAL A 236 6.63 -1.38 14.51
CA VAL A 236 7.16 -0.45 15.52
C VAL A 236 6.31 0.81 15.62
N GLY A 237 5.63 1.21 14.53
CA GLY A 237 4.87 2.44 14.48
C GLY A 237 5.69 3.72 14.28
N GLN A 238 7.01 3.57 14.22
CA GLN A 238 7.97 4.64 13.99
C GLN A 238 8.86 4.29 12.79
N ARG A 239 9.49 5.29 12.20
CA ARG A 239 10.40 5.09 11.07
C ARG A 239 11.69 4.40 11.56
N PRO A 240 12.32 3.55 10.74
CA PRO A 240 13.58 2.90 11.14
C PRO A 240 14.73 3.88 11.34
N PHE A 241 14.67 5.03 10.66
CA PHE A 241 15.64 6.11 10.75
C PHE A 241 14.89 7.44 10.84
N ASP A 242 15.26 8.25 11.81
CA ASP A 242 14.73 9.61 11.98
C ASP A 242 15.83 10.54 12.50
N ALA A 243 15.78 11.80 12.11
CA ALA A 243 16.73 12.81 12.59
C ALA A 243 16.18 14.23 12.40
N PRO A 244 16.64 15.21 13.22
CA PRO A 244 16.13 16.58 13.17
C PRO A 244 16.43 17.32 11.85
N THR A 245 17.45 16.91 11.10
CA THR A 245 17.84 17.54 9.83
C THR A 245 18.03 16.49 8.76
N GLN A 246 17.82 16.87 7.50
CA GLN A 246 17.97 15.97 6.37
C GLN A 246 19.41 15.44 6.24
N TYR A 247 20.42 16.27 6.52
CA TYR A 247 21.82 15.84 6.54
C TYR A 247 22.05 14.72 7.59
N LEU A 248 21.53 14.90 8.81
CA LEU A 248 21.64 13.90 9.86
C LEU A 248 20.81 12.65 9.55
N LEU A 249 19.67 12.79 8.87
CA LEU A 249 18.85 11.67 8.45
C LEU A 249 19.59 10.82 7.43
N ILE A 250 20.18 11.43 6.41
CA ILE A 250 21.00 10.73 5.41
C ILE A 250 22.15 10.03 6.11
N LYS A 251 22.89 10.74 6.97
CA LYS A 251 23.99 10.14 7.75
C LYS A 251 23.52 8.93 8.58
N THR A 252 22.36 9.04 9.23
CA THR A 252 21.75 7.95 10.01
C THR A 252 21.37 6.76 9.13
N ILE A 253 20.78 7.00 7.96
CA ILE A 253 20.44 5.96 6.98
C ILE A 253 21.70 5.23 6.50
N LEU A 254 22.81 5.94 6.27
CA LEU A 254 24.06 5.36 5.77
C LEU A 254 24.85 4.61 6.83
N GLU A 255 24.89 5.13 8.07
CA GLU A 255 25.86 4.67 9.08
C GLU A 255 25.26 3.86 10.22
N LYS A 256 23.97 4.02 10.54
CA LYS A 256 23.35 3.42 11.74
C LYS A 256 22.45 2.24 11.41
N GLU A 257 22.36 1.30 12.34
CA GLU A 257 21.35 0.25 12.34
C GLU A 257 20.03 0.76 12.96
N PRO A 258 18.86 0.23 12.55
CA PRO A 258 17.59 0.56 13.17
C PRO A 258 17.52 0.01 14.59
N GLU A 259 16.95 0.80 15.51
CA GLU A 259 16.69 0.38 16.89
C GLU A 259 15.40 -0.44 16.96
N PHE A 260 15.29 -1.40 17.88
CA PHE A 260 14.11 -2.26 17.99
C PHE A 260 13.58 -2.26 19.43
N PRO A 261 12.24 -2.26 19.63
CA PRO A 261 11.66 -2.59 20.92
C PRO A 261 12.08 -3.99 21.40
N ASP A 262 12.21 -4.17 22.71
CA ASP A 262 12.63 -5.44 23.30
C ASP A 262 11.67 -6.60 22.99
N ASP A 263 10.38 -6.30 22.88
CA ASP A 263 9.26 -7.22 22.70
C ASP A 263 8.90 -7.55 21.24
N ILE A 264 9.62 -6.98 20.26
CA ILE A 264 9.38 -7.30 18.85
C ILE A 264 9.64 -8.78 18.56
N ASP A 265 8.84 -9.35 17.67
CA ASP A 265 9.01 -10.71 17.17
C ASP A 265 10.45 -10.94 16.64
N PRO A 266 11.19 -11.95 17.16
CA PRO A 266 12.58 -12.20 16.78
C PRO A 266 12.79 -12.45 15.29
N ASP A 267 11.87 -13.17 14.63
CA ASP A 267 11.97 -13.46 13.21
C ASP A 267 11.70 -12.21 12.37
N ALA A 268 10.78 -11.35 12.81
CA ALA A 268 10.57 -10.04 12.19
C ALA A 268 11.81 -9.15 12.31
N ARG A 269 12.42 -9.09 13.50
CA ARG A 269 13.66 -8.33 13.76
C ARG A 269 14.78 -8.79 12.84
N ASP A 270 14.98 -10.10 12.71
CA ASP A 270 15.99 -10.70 11.84
C ASP A 270 15.74 -10.38 10.36
N LEU A 271 14.50 -10.51 9.88
CA LEU A 271 14.14 -10.17 8.51
C LEU A 271 14.41 -8.69 8.21
N ILE A 272 13.98 -7.78 9.10
CA ILE A 272 14.18 -6.34 8.91
C ILE A 272 15.67 -6.00 8.86
N ARG A 273 16.49 -6.55 9.77
CA ARG A 273 17.95 -6.34 9.76
C ARG A 273 18.57 -6.75 8.42
N LYS A 274 18.15 -7.88 7.86
CA LYS A 274 18.62 -8.39 6.58
C LYS A 274 18.15 -7.56 5.37
N LEU A 275 16.97 -6.96 5.44
CA LEU A 275 16.44 -6.03 4.42
C LEU A 275 17.08 -4.65 4.50
N LEU A 276 17.45 -4.20 5.69
CA LEU A 276 18.06 -2.87 5.94
C LEU A 276 19.60 -2.91 6.01
N VAL A 277 20.21 -3.92 5.40
CA VAL A 277 21.65 -3.97 5.12
C VAL A 277 22.01 -2.86 4.12
N LYS A 278 23.08 -2.12 4.42
CA LYS A 278 23.47 -0.92 3.66
C LYS A 278 23.98 -1.27 2.27
N ASP A 279 24.89 -2.24 2.17
CA ASP A 279 25.38 -2.72 0.88
C ASP A 279 24.28 -3.49 0.15
N PRO A 280 23.78 -3.01 -1.02
CA PRO A 280 22.74 -3.70 -1.77
C PRO A 280 23.15 -5.10 -2.27
N LYS A 281 24.45 -5.41 -2.37
CA LYS A 281 24.91 -6.75 -2.76
C LYS A 281 24.84 -7.76 -1.62
N ALA A 282 24.97 -7.30 -0.38
CA ALA A 282 24.86 -8.11 0.82
C ALA A 282 23.42 -8.17 1.37
N ARG A 283 22.56 -7.25 0.92
CA ARG A 283 21.13 -7.20 1.26
C ARG A 283 20.41 -8.45 0.77
N ILE A 284 19.52 -8.97 1.61
CA ILE A 284 18.77 -10.21 1.35
C ILE A 284 17.96 -10.11 0.05
N GLY A 285 17.99 -11.18 -0.74
CA GLY A 285 17.28 -11.28 -2.02
C GLY A 285 16.01 -12.13 -1.96
N MET A 286 15.35 -12.28 -3.11
CA MET A 286 14.10 -13.03 -3.25
C MET A 286 14.18 -14.46 -2.71
N LYS A 287 15.27 -15.19 -2.98
CA LYS A 287 15.40 -16.60 -2.60
C LYS A 287 15.43 -16.74 -1.08
N GLU A 288 16.21 -15.89 -0.44
CA GLU A 288 16.41 -15.89 1.00
C GLU A 288 15.15 -15.37 1.73
N VAL A 289 14.50 -14.33 1.21
CA VAL A 289 13.22 -13.83 1.76
C VAL A 289 12.14 -14.92 1.72
N LYS A 290 12.01 -15.66 0.61
CA LYS A 290 11.02 -16.75 0.48
C LYS A 290 11.19 -17.86 1.52
N CYS A 291 12.42 -18.08 1.98
CA CYS A 291 12.75 -19.12 2.95
C CYS A 291 12.88 -18.57 4.39
N HIS A 292 12.60 -17.28 4.61
CA HIS A 292 12.80 -16.66 5.91
C HIS A 292 11.80 -17.19 6.94
N PRO A 293 12.22 -17.52 8.18
CA PRO A 293 11.33 -18.03 9.23
C PRO A 293 10.09 -17.18 9.49
N PHE A 294 10.23 -15.85 9.44
CA PHE A 294 9.11 -14.91 9.56
C PHE A 294 7.94 -15.17 8.59
N LEU A 295 8.23 -15.74 7.40
CA LEU A 295 7.23 -16.05 6.38
C LEU A 295 6.85 -17.55 6.34
N ALA A 296 7.35 -18.38 7.27
CA ALA A 296 7.15 -19.82 7.25
C ALA A 296 5.68 -20.25 7.30
N SER A 297 4.81 -19.44 7.90
CA SER A 297 3.36 -19.68 7.98
C SER A 297 2.57 -19.16 6.77
N VAL A 298 3.22 -18.46 5.83
CA VAL A 298 2.56 -17.81 4.69
C VAL A 298 3.05 -18.38 3.37
N ASN A 299 2.13 -18.85 2.54
CA ASN A 299 2.44 -19.25 1.18
C ASN A 299 2.29 -18.05 0.23
N LEU A 300 3.41 -17.48 -0.20
CA LEU A 300 3.47 -16.32 -1.12
C LEU A 300 2.72 -16.53 -2.45
N SER A 301 2.59 -17.77 -2.93
CA SER A 301 1.86 -18.06 -4.18
C SER A 301 0.34 -18.02 -4.04
N THR A 302 -0.17 -18.17 -2.81
CA THR A 302 -1.60 -18.23 -2.52
C THR A 302 -2.05 -17.16 -1.53
N VAL A 303 -1.15 -16.29 -1.08
CA VAL A 303 -1.44 -15.27 -0.06
C VAL A 303 -2.61 -14.36 -0.46
N ALA A 304 -2.71 -14.03 -1.75
CA ALA A 304 -3.80 -13.23 -2.30
C ALA A 304 -5.18 -13.92 -2.29
N ASN A 305 -5.24 -15.23 -1.99
CA ASN A 305 -6.48 -16.01 -1.94
C ASN A 305 -6.92 -16.31 -0.49
N GLN A 306 -6.13 -15.92 0.50
CA GLN A 306 -6.45 -16.15 1.91
C GLN A 306 -7.34 -15.04 2.44
N ASN A 307 -8.26 -15.34 3.36
CA ASN A 307 -8.99 -14.29 4.06
C ASN A 307 -8.05 -13.62 5.07
N VAL A 308 -7.46 -12.50 4.69
CA VAL A 308 -6.55 -11.73 5.56
C VAL A 308 -7.28 -10.72 6.44
N ALA A 309 -8.55 -10.42 6.17
CA ALA A 309 -9.30 -9.36 6.85
C ALA A 309 -9.36 -9.57 8.37
N ASP A 310 -9.58 -10.81 8.81
CA ASP A 310 -9.65 -11.15 10.24
C ASP A 310 -8.29 -10.93 10.94
N PHE A 311 -7.16 -10.92 10.21
CA PHE A 311 -5.85 -10.59 10.80
C PHE A 311 -5.71 -9.13 11.23
N TRP A 312 -6.52 -8.25 10.67
CA TRP A 312 -6.56 -6.82 11.01
C TRP A 312 -7.42 -6.53 12.24
N LEU A 313 -8.03 -7.55 12.84
CA LEU A 313 -8.67 -7.44 14.14
C LEU A 313 -7.62 -7.29 15.24
N ARG A 314 -7.90 -6.43 16.20
CA ARG A 314 -7.07 -6.23 17.40
C ARG A 314 -7.89 -6.47 18.65
N GLU A 315 -7.25 -6.88 19.74
CA GLU A 315 -7.91 -6.92 21.04
C GLU A 315 -7.95 -5.51 21.62
N THR A 316 -9.16 -4.98 21.85
CA THR A 316 -9.28 -3.68 22.53
C THR A 316 -8.95 -3.82 24.01
N PRO A 317 -8.26 -2.82 24.60
CA PRO A 317 -8.09 -2.72 26.04
C PRO A 317 -9.43 -2.76 26.79
N TRP A 318 -9.36 -2.90 28.11
CA TRP A 318 -10.54 -2.75 28.96
C TRP A 318 -11.14 -1.35 28.82
N ILE A 319 -12.46 -1.28 28.76
CA ILE A 319 -13.23 -0.04 28.64
C ILE A 319 -14.26 -0.04 29.76
N ASP A 320 -14.34 1.07 30.48
CA ASP A 320 -15.38 1.26 31.49
C ASP A 320 -16.75 1.45 30.81
N GLU A 321 -17.64 0.50 31.04
CA GLU A 321 -18.99 0.53 30.46
C GLU A 321 -20.03 1.16 31.39
N ALA A 322 -19.68 1.52 32.62
CA ALA A 322 -20.62 1.98 33.63
C ALA A 322 -21.44 3.21 33.18
N GLY A 323 -20.78 4.17 32.52
CA GLY A 323 -21.40 5.42 32.04
C GLY A 323 -22.19 5.30 30.73
N ILE A 324 -22.16 4.15 30.05
CA ILE A 324 -22.74 4.03 28.70
C ILE A 324 -24.19 3.54 28.82
N SER A 325 -25.14 4.41 28.50
CA SER A 325 -26.59 4.15 28.64
C SER A 325 -27.27 3.67 27.35
N ALA A 326 -26.65 3.87 26.19
CA ALA A 326 -27.19 3.48 24.89
C ALA A 326 -26.15 2.81 23.98
N CYS A 327 -26.62 1.98 23.07
CA CYS A 327 -25.80 1.29 22.10
C CYS A 327 -25.12 2.29 21.16
N MET A 328 -23.79 2.24 21.07
CA MET A 328 -22.99 3.13 20.22
C MET A 328 -23.14 2.87 18.70
N THR A 329 -23.97 1.90 18.31
CA THR A 329 -24.27 1.59 16.90
C THR A 329 -25.67 2.04 16.53
N CYS A 330 -26.71 1.59 17.25
CA CYS A 330 -28.10 1.93 16.93
C CYS A 330 -28.68 3.08 17.77
N GLN A 331 -27.91 3.64 18.70
CA GLN A 331 -28.31 4.72 19.62
C GLN A 331 -29.53 4.41 20.52
N ARG A 332 -29.94 3.13 20.61
CA ARG A 332 -31.04 2.69 21.48
C ARG A 332 -30.54 2.42 22.91
N PRO A 333 -31.33 2.74 23.94
CA PRO A 333 -30.95 2.52 25.34
C PRO A 333 -30.81 1.03 25.67
N PHE A 334 -29.90 0.72 26.59
CA PHE A 334 -29.78 -0.61 27.17
C PHE A 334 -30.92 -0.88 28.17
N GLY A 335 -31.20 -2.16 28.44
CA GLY A 335 -32.25 -2.57 29.36
C GLY A 335 -32.30 -4.09 29.49
N ILE A 336 -33.38 -4.62 30.08
CA ILE A 336 -33.52 -6.05 30.41
C ILE A 336 -33.31 -6.96 29.18
N LEU A 337 -33.83 -6.56 28.02
CA LEU A 337 -33.75 -7.34 26.76
C LEU A 337 -32.59 -6.91 25.85
N ARG A 338 -31.83 -5.88 26.22
CA ARG A 338 -30.71 -5.32 25.44
C ARG A 338 -29.50 -5.21 26.36
N SER A 339 -28.74 -6.30 26.46
CA SER A 339 -27.48 -6.35 27.20
C SER A 339 -26.37 -5.60 26.47
N LYS A 340 -25.38 -5.16 27.24
CA LYS A 340 -24.13 -4.57 26.74
C LYS A 340 -23.21 -5.66 26.23
N GLY A 341 -22.55 -5.39 25.11
CA GLY A 341 -21.52 -6.23 24.51
C GLY A 341 -20.40 -5.38 23.94
N LEU A 342 -19.17 -5.65 24.36
CA LEU A 342 -17.98 -4.97 23.87
C LEU A 342 -17.57 -5.53 22.50
N CYS A 343 -17.47 -4.66 21.50
CA CYS A 343 -16.80 -4.97 20.25
C CYS A 343 -15.29 -5.01 20.48
N ARG A 344 -14.70 -6.20 20.40
CA ARG A 344 -13.27 -6.38 20.62
C ARG A 344 -12.39 -5.73 19.57
N SER A 345 -12.93 -5.39 18.40
CA SER A 345 -12.19 -4.71 17.31
C SER A 345 -12.07 -3.19 17.48
N CYS A 346 -13.15 -2.50 17.85
CA CYS A 346 -13.19 -1.03 17.89
C CYS A 346 -13.48 -0.44 19.28
N GLY A 347 -13.74 -1.29 20.29
CA GLY A 347 -13.99 -0.86 21.66
C GLY A 347 -15.41 -0.36 21.93
N ARG A 348 -16.27 -0.29 20.91
CA ARG A 348 -17.65 0.19 21.10
C ARG A 348 -18.46 -0.76 21.98
N ILE A 349 -19.24 -0.20 22.89
CA ILE A 349 -20.27 -0.94 23.62
C ILE A 349 -21.56 -0.95 22.79
N THR A 350 -22.02 -2.16 22.48
CA THR A 350 -23.09 -2.42 21.52
C THR A 350 -24.12 -3.36 22.12
N CYS A 351 -25.36 -3.35 21.62
CA CYS A 351 -26.36 -4.32 22.06
C CYS A 351 -26.12 -5.68 21.41
N ASN A 352 -26.68 -6.73 22.00
CA ASN A 352 -26.73 -8.09 21.45
C ASN A 352 -27.16 -8.17 19.96
N SER A 353 -28.02 -7.27 19.46
CA SER A 353 -28.37 -7.23 18.03
C SER A 353 -27.31 -6.54 17.15
N CYS A 354 -26.47 -5.68 17.71
CA CYS A 354 -25.41 -4.95 17.01
C CYS A 354 -24.02 -5.61 17.15
N VAL A 355 -23.86 -6.53 18.11
CA VAL A 355 -22.72 -7.45 18.24
C VAL A 355 -23.22 -8.87 17.92
N ALA A 356 -23.28 -9.19 16.63
CA ALA A 356 -23.81 -10.46 16.14
C ALA A 356 -22.75 -11.34 15.46
N ASN A 357 -21.49 -10.85 15.36
CA ASN A 357 -20.44 -11.55 14.65
C ASN A 357 -19.37 -12.02 15.64
N LEU A 358 -19.18 -13.33 15.70
CA LEU A 358 -18.09 -13.95 16.45
C LEU A 358 -16.90 -14.15 15.51
N ARG A 359 -15.76 -13.55 15.84
CA ARG A 359 -14.52 -13.61 15.05
C ARG A 359 -13.35 -14.03 15.90
N ILE A 360 -12.43 -14.80 15.35
CA ILE A 360 -11.16 -15.10 16.02
C ILE A 360 -10.23 -13.89 15.81
N ILE A 361 -9.73 -13.33 16.91
CA ILE A 361 -8.75 -12.26 16.87
C ILE A 361 -7.37 -12.90 17.06
N PRO A 362 -6.47 -12.83 16.07
CA PRO A 362 -5.15 -13.45 16.21
C PRO A 362 -4.35 -12.79 17.33
N GLY A 363 -3.66 -13.63 18.10
CA GLY A 363 -2.85 -13.17 19.23
C GLY A 363 -3.66 -12.67 20.45
N ALA A 364 -4.99 -12.67 20.40
CA ALA A 364 -5.80 -12.32 21.56
C ALA A 364 -5.59 -13.30 22.72
N ARG A 365 -5.71 -12.79 23.95
CA ARG A 365 -5.53 -13.59 25.17
C ARG A 365 -6.41 -14.85 25.19
N TRP A 366 -7.58 -14.75 24.56
CA TRP A 366 -8.55 -15.84 24.46
C TRP A 366 -8.59 -16.37 23.02
N LYS A 367 -8.19 -17.63 22.81
CA LYS A 367 -8.27 -18.32 21.51
C LYS A 367 -9.70 -18.66 21.06
N ALA A 368 -10.71 -18.13 21.75
CA ALA A 368 -12.13 -18.33 21.45
C ALA A 368 -12.68 -17.16 20.62
N PRO A 369 -13.68 -17.39 19.76
CA PRO A 369 -14.33 -16.32 19.00
C PRO A 369 -14.81 -15.17 19.90
N GLN A 370 -14.50 -13.95 19.49
CA GLN A 370 -14.79 -12.70 20.20
C GLN A 370 -15.86 -11.89 19.48
N ASN A 371 -16.58 -11.08 20.25
CA ASN A 371 -17.63 -10.20 19.73
C ASN A 371 -17.05 -9.09 18.85
N VAL A 372 -17.52 -9.01 17.60
CA VAL A 372 -17.24 -7.92 16.66
C VAL A 372 -18.57 -7.30 16.23
N CYS A 373 -18.68 -5.99 16.35
CA CYS A 373 -19.90 -5.28 15.97
C CYS A 373 -20.15 -5.37 14.46
N THR A 374 -21.41 -5.22 14.06
CA THR A 374 -21.84 -5.28 12.65
C THR A 374 -21.08 -4.30 11.75
N LEU A 375 -20.74 -3.11 12.24
CA LEU A 375 -19.96 -2.12 11.48
C LEU A 375 -18.54 -2.62 11.20
N CYS A 376 -17.83 -3.12 12.22
CA CYS A 376 -16.48 -3.68 12.05
C CYS A 376 -16.50 -4.91 11.16
N ALA A 377 -17.43 -5.84 11.40
CA ALA A 377 -17.57 -7.05 10.59
C ALA A 377 -17.92 -6.73 9.13
N GLY A 378 -18.79 -5.75 8.89
CA GLY A 378 -19.11 -5.26 7.54
C GLY A 378 -17.88 -4.68 6.84
N SER A 379 -17.08 -3.88 7.54
CA SER A 379 -15.85 -3.28 7.00
C SER A 379 -14.74 -4.29 6.66
N LEU A 380 -14.78 -5.49 7.26
CA LEU A 380 -13.86 -6.58 6.97
C LEU A 380 -14.34 -7.45 5.80
N ASN A 381 -15.65 -7.58 5.64
CA ASN A 381 -16.26 -8.34 4.55
C ASN A 381 -16.40 -7.52 3.25
N GLY A 382 -15.81 -6.32 3.17
CA GLY A 382 -15.95 -5.41 2.04
C GLY A 382 -17.36 -4.88 1.80
N ALA A 383 -18.23 -4.87 2.83
CA ALA A 383 -19.53 -4.22 2.72
C ALA A 383 -19.34 -2.69 2.77
N PRO A 384 -19.96 -1.92 1.86
CA PRO A 384 -19.90 -0.47 1.92
C PRO A 384 -20.44 0.00 3.26
N VAL A 385 -19.65 0.82 3.96
CA VAL A 385 -20.09 1.47 5.19
C VAL A 385 -21.19 2.46 4.80
N SER A 386 -22.43 2.12 5.12
CA SER A 386 -23.63 2.92 4.84
C SER A 386 -23.64 4.24 5.60
#